data_AF-A0AAN2BZH6-F1
#
_entry.id   AF-A0AAN2BZH6-F1
#
_cell.length_a   1.000
_cell.length_b   1.000
_cell.length_c   1.000
_cell.angle_alpha   90.00
_cell.angle_beta   90.00
_cell.angle_gamma   90.00
#
_symmetry.space_group_name_H-M   'P 1'
#
loop_
_entity.id
_entity.type
_entity.pdbx_description
1 polymer ?
#
loop_
_entity_poly.entity_id
_entity_poly.type
_entity_poly.pdbx_seq_one_letter_code
_entity_poly.pdbx_strand_id
1 'polypeptide(L)'
;MSSGLSDQQAYEYIIKLLTAMSRAGGSDLFISNDFPPSMKAHGEMTPMTSQKLNGAITRQLAYALMNEGQRAEFEKEMECNFAISVPGVSRFRVNVFVQQQNVGMVIRTIAAEIPNFEKLGLPEVLKEVIMHKRGLVLVVGGTGSGKSTSLAAMIDHRNSTSKGHIITVEDPVEYVHQSKQSLITHREVGVDTHSWHHALKNTLRQAPDVILIGEIRDAETMEHAIAFAETGHLCLGTLHANSTNQTIDRIINFFPEERRNQLLMDLSANMRALISQRLVRTQDGKGRKAAIEILLNTPIIADKIFKGEFHEIKGIMEKSRELGMRTFDWSLFELYNEGYISYEEAIRNADSANELRLNIKLKSKRGEPGDASGIELSLHVHKTPEELEEERKKELAAQEEHKRQYEAAQLAKQQQEKQQQELAQAEKPQQPPIVLDKIELSLE
;
A
#
# COMPACT_ATOMS: atom_id res chain seq x y z
N MET A 1 -17.23 4.49 47.41
CA MET A 1 -16.81 3.07 47.48
C MET A 1 -16.26 2.68 46.12
N SER A 2 -14.97 2.92 45.88
CA SER A 2 -14.31 2.53 44.64
C SER A 2 -13.90 1.07 44.74
N SER A 3 -14.81 0.15 44.41
CA SER A 3 -14.40 -1.21 44.05
C SER A 3 -13.71 -1.13 42.69
N GLY A 4 -12.45 -0.69 42.66
CA GLY A 4 -11.61 -0.86 41.49
C GLY A 4 -11.55 -2.36 41.17
N LEU A 5 -11.58 -2.73 39.89
CA LEU A 5 -11.28 -4.10 39.53
C LEU A 5 -9.83 -4.38 39.96
N SER A 6 -9.56 -5.55 40.52
CA SER A 6 -8.17 -6.02 40.62
C SER A 6 -7.60 -6.23 39.22
N ASP A 7 -6.27 -6.13 39.08
CA ASP A 7 -5.58 -6.34 37.79
C ASP A 7 -5.99 -7.67 37.13
N GLN A 8 -6.15 -8.72 37.93
CA GLN A 8 -6.62 -10.03 37.48
C GLN A 8 -8.05 -9.99 36.92
N GLN A 9 -8.97 -9.31 37.61
CA GLN A 9 -10.36 -9.17 37.15
C GLN A 9 -10.45 -8.28 35.90
N ALA A 10 -9.64 -7.23 35.82
CA ALA A 10 -9.53 -6.38 34.63
C ALA A 10 -9.03 -7.19 33.43
N TYR A 11 -7.99 -7.99 33.61
CA TYR A 11 -7.46 -8.90 32.59
C TYR A 11 -8.54 -9.89 32.12
N GLU A 12 -9.17 -10.62 33.04
CA GLU A 12 -10.23 -11.58 32.70
C GLU A 12 -11.42 -10.93 31.98
N TYR A 13 -11.79 -9.71 32.35
CA TYR A 13 -12.86 -8.97 31.69
C TYR A 13 -12.51 -8.64 30.24
N ILE A 14 -11.29 -8.17 29.97
CA ILE A 14 -10.82 -7.90 28.60
C ILE A 14 -10.78 -9.19 27.79
N ILE A 15 -10.22 -10.27 28.35
CA ILE A 15 -10.13 -11.55 27.64
C ILE A 15 -11.54 -12.05 27.26
N LYS A 16 -12.55 -11.86 28.11
CA LYS A 16 -13.95 -12.16 27.79
C LYS A 16 -14.47 -11.30 26.62
N LEU A 17 -14.21 -10.00 26.63
CA LEU A 17 -14.59 -9.10 25.53
C LEU A 17 -13.92 -9.50 24.21
N LEU A 18 -12.61 -9.79 24.22
CA LEU A 18 -11.88 -10.22 23.03
C LEU A 18 -12.38 -11.55 22.48
N THR A 19 -12.69 -12.49 23.37
CA THR A 19 -13.28 -13.79 23.00
C THR A 19 -14.67 -13.61 22.37
N ALA A 20 -15.52 -12.76 22.96
CA ALA A 20 -16.84 -12.47 22.43
C ALA A 20 -16.76 -11.74 21.08
N MET A 21 -15.85 -10.78 20.93
CA MET A 21 -15.61 -10.08 19.67
C MET A 21 -15.18 -11.05 18.58
N SER A 22 -14.19 -11.91 18.86
CA SER A 22 -13.67 -12.89 17.89
C SER A 22 -14.76 -13.87 17.46
N ARG A 23 -15.58 -14.40 18.39
CA ARG A 23 -16.71 -15.28 18.07
C ARG A 23 -17.79 -14.59 17.22
N ALA A 24 -17.98 -13.29 17.39
CA ALA A 24 -18.92 -12.50 16.60
C ALA A 24 -18.34 -12.04 15.24
N GLY A 25 -17.09 -12.39 14.92
CA GLY A 25 -16.43 -11.93 13.69
C GLY A 25 -16.07 -10.44 13.69
N GLY A 26 -15.91 -9.84 14.87
CA GLY A 26 -15.53 -8.43 15.02
C GLY A 26 -14.07 -8.16 14.61
N SER A 27 -13.85 -7.03 13.94
CA SER A 27 -12.53 -6.59 13.47
C SER A 27 -11.76 -5.77 14.51
N ASP A 28 -12.45 -4.91 15.26
CA ASP A 28 -11.84 -3.97 16.20
C ASP A 28 -12.70 -3.85 17.48
N LEU A 29 -12.08 -3.80 18.66
CA LEU A 29 -12.68 -3.52 19.96
C LEU A 29 -12.22 -2.13 20.43
N PHE A 30 -13.18 -1.31 20.86
CA PHE A 30 -12.98 0.05 21.32
C PHE A 30 -13.27 0.14 22.81
N ILE A 31 -12.31 0.68 23.57
CA ILE A 31 -12.39 0.95 25.00
C ILE A 31 -12.15 2.44 25.21
N SER A 32 -13.14 3.15 25.75
CA SER A 32 -13.12 4.60 25.91
C SER A 32 -13.90 5.02 27.16
N ASN A 33 -13.52 6.15 27.75
CA ASN A 33 -14.26 6.78 28.84
C ASN A 33 -15.64 7.26 28.36
N ASP A 34 -16.64 7.17 29.25
CA ASP A 34 -18.05 7.50 29.03
C ASP A 34 -18.72 6.79 27.83
N PHE A 35 -18.14 5.67 27.39
CA PHE A 35 -18.63 4.87 26.28
C PHE A 35 -18.63 3.38 26.65
N PRO A 36 -19.63 2.59 26.21
CA PRO A 36 -19.60 1.14 26.43
C PRO A 36 -18.49 0.50 25.59
N PRO A 37 -17.87 -0.61 26.06
CA PRO A 37 -17.03 -1.45 25.23
C PRO A 37 -17.79 -1.82 23.95
N SER A 38 -17.23 -1.48 22.80
CA SER A 38 -17.92 -1.63 21.53
C SER A 38 -17.01 -2.31 20.52
N MET A 39 -17.57 -3.20 19.71
CA MET A 39 -16.84 -3.85 18.63
C MET A 39 -17.30 -3.32 17.28
N LYS A 40 -16.41 -3.30 16.29
CA LYS A 40 -16.77 -3.11 14.89
C LYS A 40 -16.91 -4.47 14.23
N ALA A 41 -18.08 -4.77 13.69
CA ALA A 41 -18.34 -5.98 12.92
C ALA A 41 -19.00 -5.56 11.60
N HIS A 42 -18.54 -6.12 10.48
CA HIS A 42 -19.08 -5.82 9.14
C HIS A 42 -19.15 -4.31 8.78
N GLY A 43 -18.27 -3.49 9.35
CA GLY A 43 -18.21 -2.05 9.08
C GLY A 43 -18.99 -1.18 10.08
N GLU A 44 -19.83 -1.77 10.92
CA GLU A 44 -20.66 -1.06 11.89
C GLU A 44 -20.17 -1.26 13.32
N MET A 45 -20.28 -0.21 14.15
CA MET A 45 -19.90 -0.26 15.57
C MET A 45 -21.11 -0.68 16.40
N THR A 46 -20.93 -1.73 17.20
CA THR A 46 -21.98 -2.31 18.05
C THR A 46 -21.50 -2.42 19.50
N PRO A 47 -22.27 -1.94 20.49
CA PRO A 47 -21.92 -2.07 21.88
C PRO A 47 -22.00 -3.53 22.33
N MET A 48 -20.97 -4.01 23.04
CA MET A 48 -20.92 -5.38 23.57
C MET A 48 -21.63 -5.50 24.92
N THR A 49 -21.72 -4.39 25.64
CA THR A 49 -22.44 -4.27 26.91
C THR A 49 -23.16 -2.94 26.96
N SER A 50 -24.16 -2.79 27.84
CA SER A 50 -24.87 -1.53 28.05
C SER A 50 -24.14 -0.57 29.02
N GLN A 51 -23.18 -1.09 29.78
CA GLN A 51 -22.51 -0.32 30.82
C GLN A 51 -21.37 0.52 30.24
N LYS A 52 -21.45 1.84 30.45
CA LYS A 52 -20.37 2.77 30.12
C LYS A 52 -19.17 2.57 31.05
N LEU A 53 -17.97 2.66 30.49
CA LEU A 53 -16.74 2.65 31.27
C LEU A 53 -16.39 4.06 31.75
N ASN A 54 -15.75 4.17 32.91
CA ASN A 54 -15.13 5.42 33.37
C ASN A 54 -13.61 5.37 33.17
N GLY A 55 -12.96 6.53 33.25
CA GLY A 55 -11.52 6.67 33.00
C GLY A 55 -10.61 5.86 33.93
N ALA A 56 -11.05 5.61 35.17
CA ALA A 56 -10.32 4.74 36.08
C ALA A 56 -10.32 3.29 35.60
N ILE A 57 -11.48 2.80 35.16
CA ILE A 57 -11.62 1.45 34.61
C ILE A 57 -10.85 1.32 33.29
N THR A 58 -10.96 2.26 32.35
CA THR A 58 -10.24 2.15 31.08
C THR A 58 -8.73 2.13 31.28
N ARG A 59 -8.20 2.90 32.24
CA ARG A 59 -6.79 2.84 32.64
C ARG A 59 -6.42 1.47 33.22
N GLN A 60 -7.21 0.95 34.16
CA GLN A 60 -6.96 -0.38 34.72
C GLN A 60 -6.94 -1.48 33.64
N LEU A 61 -7.89 -1.40 32.70
CA LEU A 61 -7.97 -2.34 31.58
C LEU A 61 -6.70 -2.28 30.70
N ALA A 62 -6.25 -1.08 30.32
CA ALA A 62 -5.05 -0.93 29.52
C ALA A 62 -3.79 -1.46 30.25
N TYR A 63 -3.61 -1.10 31.53
CA TYR A 63 -2.47 -1.54 32.32
C TYR A 63 -2.45 -3.06 32.54
N ALA A 64 -3.61 -3.71 32.64
CA ALA A 64 -3.72 -5.16 32.76
C ALA A 64 -3.20 -5.91 31.52
N LEU A 65 -3.16 -5.26 30.35
CA LEU A 65 -2.59 -5.85 29.13
C LEU A 65 -1.10 -5.57 28.93
N MET A 66 -0.56 -4.54 29.59
CA MET A 66 0.82 -4.09 29.41
C MET A 66 1.78 -4.78 30.37
N ASN A 67 2.98 -5.12 29.88
CA ASN A 67 4.13 -5.45 30.72
C ASN A 67 4.78 -4.18 31.33
N GLU A 68 5.76 -4.34 32.22
CA GLU A 68 6.41 -3.21 32.92
C GLU A 68 7.09 -2.22 31.95
N GLY A 69 7.74 -2.71 30.89
CA GLY A 69 8.38 -1.86 29.89
C GLY A 69 7.38 -1.03 29.09
N GLN A 70 6.28 -1.65 28.66
CA GLN A 70 5.19 -0.98 27.93
C GLN A 70 4.48 0.06 28.82
N ARG A 71 4.32 -0.22 30.13
CA ARG A 71 3.78 0.76 31.08
C ARG A 71 4.69 1.98 31.19
N ALA A 72 6.01 1.77 31.31
CA ALA A 72 6.97 2.87 31.37
C ALA A 72 7.01 3.69 30.06
N GLU A 73 6.92 3.03 28.90
CA GLU A 73 6.80 3.69 27.60
C GLU A 73 5.52 4.52 27.53
N PHE A 74 4.37 3.94 27.86
CA PHE A 74 3.08 4.63 27.83
C PHE A 74 3.03 5.84 28.77
N GLU A 75 3.63 5.75 29.95
CA GLU A 75 3.70 6.86 30.91
C GLU A 75 4.55 8.03 30.40
N LYS A 76 5.54 7.75 29.54
CA LYS A 76 6.44 8.76 28.97
C LYS A 76 5.89 9.36 27.67
N GLU A 77 5.42 8.51 26.76
CA GLU A 77 5.03 8.89 25.40
C GLU A 77 3.52 9.14 25.24
N MET A 78 2.71 8.81 26.25
CA MET A 78 1.23 8.85 26.23
C MET A 78 0.56 7.96 25.18
N GLU A 79 1.36 7.11 24.52
CA GLU A 79 1.00 6.25 23.41
C GLU A 79 1.81 4.94 23.53
N CYS A 80 1.19 3.79 23.25
CA CYS A 80 1.90 2.51 23.22
C CYS A 80 1.22 1.54 22.25
N ASN A 81 2.02 0.85 21.43
CA ASN A 81 1.58 -0.13 20.46
C ASN A 81 2.21 -1.49 20.79
N PHE A 82 1.41 -2.54 20.84
CA PHE A 82 1.91 -3.90 21.10
C PHE A 82 0.93 -4.95 20.59
N ALA A 83 1.36 -6.22 20.55
CA ALA A 83 0.47 -7.35 20.30
C ALA A 83 0.27 -8.21 21.56
N ILE A 84 -0.92 -8.81 21.67
CA ILE A 84 -1.22 -9.84 22.67
C ILE A 84 -1.74 -11.10 21.97
N SER A 85 -1.50 -12.25 22.59
CA SER A 85 -2.02 -13.54 22.15
C SER A 85 -2.98 -14.08 23.20
N VAL A 86 -4.22 -14.40 22.78
CA VAL A 86 -5.20 -15.06 23.64
C VAL A 86 -5.32 -16.52 23.19
N PRO A 87 -4.81 -17.48 23.98
CA PRO A 87 -4.81 -18.90 23.61
C PRO A 87 -6.21 -19.41 23.22
N GLY A 88 -6.30 -20.08 22.08
CA GLY A 88 -7.56 -20.64 21.56
C GLY A 88 -8.56 -19.62 21.02
N VAL A 89 -8.20 -18.33 20.93
CA VAL A 89 -9.07 -17.26 20.41
C VAL A 89 -8.44 -16.62 19.18
N SER A 90 -7.49 -15.69 19.37
CA SER A 90 -6.76 -15.03 18.30
C SER A 90 -5.58 -14.23 18.87
N ARG A 91 -4.76 -13.68 17.98
CA ARG A 91 -3.87 -12.58 18.31
C ARG A 91 -4.57 -11.24 18.07
N PHE A 92 -4.15 -10.24 18.82
CA PHE A 92 -4.68 -8.90 18.72
C PHE A 92 -3.57 -7.87 18.74
N ARG A 93 -3.71 -6.85 17.90
CA ARG A 93 -2.88 -5.65 17.95
C ARG A 93 -3.59 -4.62 18.83
N VAL A 94 -2.89 -4.14 19.84
CA VAL A 94 -3.38 -3.18 20.83
C VAL A 94 -2.69 -1.84 20.59
N ASN A 95 -3.49 -0.79 20.48
CA ASN A 95 -3.02 0.59 20.52
C ASN A 95 -3.68 1.27 21.73
N VAL A 96 -2.85 1.82 22.61
CA VAL A 96 -3.29 2.55 23.81
C VAL A 96 -2.82 4.00 23.70
N PHE A 97 -3.69 4.94 24.05
CA PHE A 97 -3.45 6.37 23.92
C PHE A 97 -4.20 7.15 25.00
N VAL A 98 -3.86 8.43 25.18
CA VAL A 98 -4.60 9.36 26.05
C VAL A 98 -5.49 10.29 25.22
N GLN A 99 -6.78 10.37 25.58
CA GLN A 99 -7.74 11.30 24.98
C GLN A 99 -8.53 12.02 26.08
N GLN A 100 -8.61 13.36 26.01
CA GLN A 100 -9.28 14.18 27.03
C GLN A 100 -8.90 13.77 28.47
N GLN A 101 -7.60 13.58 28.72
CA GLN A 101 -7.03 13.15 30.02
C GLN A 101 -7.44 11.74 30.49
N ASN A 102 -8.10 10.95 29.64
CA ASN A 102 -8.51 9.58 29.93
C ASN A 102 -7.79 8.59 29.01
N VAL A 103 -7.52 7.39 29.52
CA VAL A 103 -6.91 6.32 28.71
C VAL A 103 -7.97 5.73 27.76
N GLY A 104 -7.64 5.68 26.48
CA GLY A 104 -8.38 4.99 25.43
C GLY A 104 -7.56 3.84 24.85
N MET A 105 -8.25 2.85 24.29
CA MET A 105 -7.60 1.69 23.68
C MET A 105 -8.40 1.15 22.51
N VAL A 106 -7.70 0.81 21.42
CA VAL A 106 -8.25 0.13 20.25
C VAL A 106 -7.51 -1.19 20.07
N ILE A 107 -8.27 -2.29 20.01
CA ILE A 107 -7.72 -3.64 19.89
C ILE A 107 -8.24 -4.26 18.59
N ARG A 108 -7.36 -4.54 17.64
CA ARG A 108 -7.70 -5.13 16.34
C ARG A 108 -7.38 -6.62 16.32
N THR A 109 -8.32 -7.43 15.83
CA THR A 109 -8.08 -8.87 15.59
C THR A 109 -7.05 -9.04 14.48
N ILE A 110 -6.00 -9.83 14.74
CA ILE A 110 -5.04 -10.29 13.74
C ILE A 110 -5.57 -11.61 13.16
N ALA A 111 -5.50 -11.78 11.84
CA ALA A 111 -6.05 -12.96 11.18
C ALA A 111 -5.32 -14.24 11.64
N ALA A 112 -6.07 -15.21 12.17
CA ALA A 112 -5.50 -16.45 12.71
C ALA A 112 -5.23 -17.52 11.62
N GLU A 113 -6.02 -17.54 10.55
CA GLU A 113 -5.89 -18.54 9.48
C GLU A 113 -5.08 -17.96 8.31
N ILE A 114 -3.98 -18.61 7.96
CA ILE A 114 -3.19 -18.28 6.77
C ILE A 114 -3.93 -18.85 5.55
N PRO A 115 -4.38 -18.01 4.60
CA PRO A 115 -4.98 -18.51 3.38
C PRO A 115 -3.94 -19.27 2.55
N ASN A 116 -4.35 -20.38 1.93
CA ASN A 116 -3.49 -21.11 0.98
C ASN A 116 -3.47 -20.44 -0.41
N PHE A 117 -2.54 -20.86 -1.26
CA PHE A 117 -2.35 -20.34 -2.62
C PHE A 117 -3.64 -20.41 -3.45
N GLU A 118 -4.36 -21.52 -3.36
CA GLU A 118 -5.57 -21.78 -4.14
C GLU A 118 -6.72 -20.86 -3.73
N LYS A 119 -6.92 -20.63 -2.43
CA LYS A 119 -7.94 -19.70 -1.89
C LYS A 119 -7.66 -18.26 -2.30
N LEU A 120 -6.39 -17.86 -2.35
CA LEU A 120 -5.98 -16.53 -2.79
C LEU A 120 -5.96 -16.37 -4.31
N GLY A 121 -5.87 -17.46 -5.07
CA GLY A 121 -5.67 -17.44 -6.52
C GLY A 121 -4.30 -16.87 -6.91
N LEU A 122 -3.26 -17.16 -6.12
CA LEU A 122 -1.90 -16.72 -6.42
C LEU A 122 -1.33 -17.48 -7.62
N PRO A 123 -0.58 -16.83 -8.53
CA PRO A 123 0.08 -17.50 -9.65
C PRO A 123 1.04 -18.59 -9.20
N GLU A 124 1.01 -19.75 -9.86
CA GLU A 124 1.83 -20.93 -9.52
C GLU A 124 3.34 -20.65 -9.53
N VAL A 125 3.80 -19.74 -10.39
CA VAL A 125 5.22 -19.31 -10.41
C VAL A 125 5.72 -18.81 -9.05
N LEU A 126 4.83 -18.29 -8.19
CA LEU A 126 5.22 -17.85 -6.85
C LEU A 126 5.58 -19.02 -5.92
N LYS A 127 5.08 -20.24 -6.17
CA LYS A 127 5.51 -21.46 -5.49
C LYS A 127 6.97 -21.80 -5.86
N GLU A 128 7.37 -21.58 -7.10
CA GLU A 128 8.76 -21.76 -7.53
C GLU A 128 9.67 -20.68 -6.93
N VAL A 129 9.23 -19.42 -6.95
CA VAL A 129 9.98 -18.28 -6.42
C VAL A 129 10.32 -18.47 -4.95
N ILE A 130 9.34 -18.88 -4.11
CA ILE A 130 9.59 -19.05 -2.68
C ILE A 130 10.56 -20.21 -2.39
N MET A 131 10.69 -21.17 -3.30
CA MET A 131 11.57 -22.34 -3.14
C MET A 131 13.02 -22.08 -3.54
N HIS A 132 13.37 -20.88 -4.03
CA HIS A 132 14.75 -20.51 -4.27
C HIS A 132 15.61 -20.60 -2.99
N LYS A 133 16.82 -21.14 -3.13
CA LYS A 133 17.75 -21.25 -1.99
C LYS A 133 18.25 -19.90 -1.50
N ARG A 134 18.46 -18.95 -2.42
CA ARG A 134 19.03 -17.63 -2.14
C ARG A 134 18.54 -16.54 -3.07
N GLY A 135 18.62 -15.30 -2.61
CA GLY A 135 18.33 -14.09 -3.37
C GLY A 135 17.29 -13.21 -2.69
N LEU A 136 16.94 -12.11 -3.34
CA LEU A 136 15.99 -11.12 -2.83
C LEU A 136 14.65 -11.22 -3.55
N VAL A 137 13.56 -11.37 -2.79
CA VAL A 137 12.18 -11.39 -3.29
C VAL A 137 11.40 -10.30 -2.56
N LEU A 138 10.84 -9.36 -3.33
CA LEU A 138 10.08 -8.25 -2.76
C LEU A 138 8.61 -8.33 -3.18
N VAL A 139 7.71 -8.26 -2.21
CA VAL A 139 6.27 -8.11 -2.44
C VAL A 139 5.87 -6.67 -2.15
N VAL A 140 5.37 -5.99 -3.16
CA VAL A 140 5.11 -4.55 -3.12
C VAL A 140 3.65 -4.23 -3.42
N GLY A 141 3.22 -3.05 -3.01
CA GLY A 141 1.85 -2.59 -3.16
C GLY A 141 1.46 -1.56 -2.11
N GLY A 142 0.32 -0.89 -2.35
CA GLY A 142 -0.27 0.04 -1.39
C GLY A 142 -0.68 -0.59 -0.06
N THR A 143 -1.10 0.23 0.89
CA THR A 143 -1.67 -0.25 2.14
C THR A 143 -2.96 -1.02 1.86
N GLY A 144 -3.13 -2.19 2.50
CA GLY A 144 -4.30 -3.03 2.30
C GLY A 144 -4.35 -3.73 0.95
N SER A 145 -3.25 -3.79 0.19
CA SER A 145 -3.19 -4.55 -1.07
C SER A 145 -3.05 -6.06 -0.87
N GLY A 146 -2.86 -6.55 0.36
CA GLY A 146 -2.74 -7.98 0.67
C GLY A 146 -1.31 -8.55 0.61
N LYS A 147 -0.27 -7.70 0.66
CA LYS A 147 1.15 -8.12 0.64
C LYS A 147 1.48 -9.18 1.69
N SER A 148 1.18 -8.89 2.96
CA SER A 148 1.46 -9.78 4.09
C SER A 148 0.69 -11.10 3.95
N THR A 149 -0.53 -11.07 3.41
CA THR A 149 -1.33 -12.28 3.17
C THR A 149 -0.69 -13.17 2.09
N SER A 150 -0.22 -12.59 0.98
CA SER A 150 0.45 -13.34 -0.08
C SER A 150 1.80 -13.89 0.39
N LEU A 151 2.59 -13.10 1.13
CA LEU A 151 3.84 -13.56 1.74
C LEU A 151 3.62 -14.68 2.75
N ALA A 152 2.58 -14.58 3.59
CA ALA A 152 2.23 -15.64 4.51
C ALA A 152 1.91 -16.94 3.75
N ALA A 153 1.10 -16.87 2.69
CA ALA A 153 0.83 -18.06 1.86
C ALA A 153 2.11 -18.66 1.26
N MET A 154 3.01 -17.82 0.73
CA MET A 154 4.31 -18.24 0.21
C MET A 154 5.15 -18.95 1.28
N ILE A 155 5.34 -18.32 2.44
CA ILE A 155 6.10 -18.90 3.56
C ILE A 155 5.47 -20.21 4.02
N ASP A 156 4.15 -20.29 4.14
CA ASP A 156 3.46 -21.51 4.56
C ASP A 156 3.65 -22.65 3.56
N HIS A 157 3.67 -22.35 2.26
CA HIS A 157 4.00 -23.33 1.22
C HIS A 157 5.41 -23.89 1.43
N ARG A 158 6.44 -23.03 1.56
CA ARG A 158 7.82 -23.48 1.80
C ARG A 158 7.97 -24.24 3.11
N ASN A 159 7.30 -23.78 4.17
CA ASN A 159 7.28 -24.46 5.46
C ASN A 159 6.69 -25.88 5.36
N SER A 160 5.75 -26.08 4.44
CA SER A 160 5.09 -27.38 4.24
C SER A 160 5.87 -28.32 3.32
N THR A 161 6.73 -27.79 2.45
CA THR A 161 7.40 -28.55 1.37
C THR A 161 8.92 -28.61 1.49
N SER A 162 9.53 -27.83 2.38
CA SER A 162 10.98 -27.79 2.59
C SER A 162 11.36 -27.81 4.06
N LYS A 163 12.52 -28.41 4.34
CA LYS A 163 13.16 -28.37 5.65
C LYS A 163 14.14 -27.21 5.73
N GLY A 164 14.17 -26.53 6.86
CA GLY A 164 15.10 -25.42 7.09
C GLY A 164 14.65 -24.56 8.26
N HIS A 165 15.22 -23.37 8.35
CA HIS A 165 14.90 -22.36 9.34
C HIS A 165 14.44 -21.07 8.67
N ILE A 166 13.21 -20.66 8.96
CA ILE A 166 12.62 -19.41 8.49
C ILE A 166 12.54 -18.46 9.67
N ILE A 167 13.15 -17.28 9.53
CA ILE A 167 13.11 -16.23 10.55
C ILE A 167 12.31 -15.07 9.99
N THR A 168 11.30 -14.60 10.73
CA THR A 168 10.58 -13.37 10.39
C THR A 168 10.91 -12.29 11.40
N VAL A 169 11.20 -11.09 10.92
CA VAL A 169 11.36 -9.88 11.73
C VAL A 169 10.27 -8.90 11.31
N GLU A 170 9.34 -8.59 12.21
CA GLU A 170 8.10 -7.87 11.90
C GLU A 170 7.74 -6.86 13.01
N ASP A 171 6.85 -5.92 12.70
CA ASP A 171 6.38 -4.87 13.61
C ASP A 171 4.93 -4.46 13.31
N PRO A 172 3.92 -5.13 13.93
CA PRO A 172 4.01 -6.39 14.68
C PRO A 172 3.96 -7.61 13.75
N VAL A 173 4.05 -8.83 14.32
CA VAL A 173 3.88 -10.08 13.55
C VAL A 173 2.43 -10.20 13.06
N GLU A 174 2.23 -10.22 11.74
CA GLU A 174 0.90 -10.20 11.11
C GLU A 174 0.28 -11.60 10.96
N TYR A 175 1.11 -12.62 10.72
CA TYR A 175 0.66 -14.02 10.62
C TYR A 175 1.60 -14.91 11.44
N VAL A 176 1.02 -15.73 12.32
CA VAL A 176 1.79 -16.72 13.08
C VAL A 176 1.75 -18.04 12.35
N HIS A 177 2.93 -18.49 11.92
CA HIS A 177 3.08 -19.76 11.28
C HIS A 177 3.48 -20.82 12.31
N GLN A 178 2.77 -21.95 12.31
CA GLN A 178 3.22 -23.12 13.03
C GLN A 178 4.37 -23.78 12.27
N SER A 179 5.40 -24.21 12.99
CA SER A 179 6.50 -24.98 12.38
C SER A 179 5.97 -26.30 11.82
N LYS A 180 6.32 -26.63 10.58
CA LYS A 180 5.95 -27.87 9.90
C LYS A 180 7.21 -28.66 9.53
N GLN A 181 7.63 -28.61 8.26
CA GLN A 181 8.92 -29.16 7.84
C GLN A 181 10.07 -28.19 8.12
N SER A 182 9.78 -26.88 8.12
CA SER A 182 10.71 -25.85 8.56
C SER A 182 10.43 -25.41 10.00
N LEU A 183 11.48 -25.07 10.73
CA LEU A 183 11.37 -24.29 11.96
C LEU A 183 11.02 -22.85 11.59
N ILE A 184 10.03 -22.26 12.24
CA ILE A 184 9.70 -20.84 12.07
C ILE A 184 9.91 -20.10 13.38
N THR A 185 10.74 -19.06 13.32
CA THR A 185 11.03 -18.16 14.43
C THR A 185 10.53 -16.76 14.08
N HIS A 186 9.50 -16.32 14.80
CA HIS A 186 8.99 -14.95 14.71
C HIS A 186 9.74 -14.06 15.70
N ARG A 187 10.12 -12.86 15.25
CA ARG A 187 10.74 -11.83 16.11
C ARG A 187 10.03 -10.51 15.90
N GLU A 188 9.25 -10.11 16.89
CA GLU A 188 8.53 -8.85 16.90
C GLU A 188 9.42 -7.72 17.45
N VAL A 189 9.57 -6.63 16.70
CA VAL A 189 10.31 -5.45 17.15
C VAL A 189 9.58 -4.79 18.32
N GLY A 190 10.31 -4.41 19.36
CA GLY A 190 9.77 -3.88 20.61
C GLY A 190 9.36 -4.95 21.64
N VAL A 191 9.21 -6.22 21.22
CA VAL A 191 8.82 -7.33 22.10
C VAL A 191 9.94 -8.37 22.22
N ASP A 192 10.34 -8.99 21.11
CA ASP A 192 11.37 -10.04 21.08
C ASP A 192 12.77 -9.47 20.76
N THR A 193 12.84 -8.23 20.31
CA THR A 193 14.07 -7.53 19.94
C THR A 193 13.91 -6.03 20.08
N HIS A 194 14.94 -5.32 20.53
CA HIS A 194 14.85 -3.89 20.80
C HIS A 194 14.70 -3.02 19.53
N SER A 195 15.29 -3.44 18.41
CA SER A 195 15.20 -2.69 17.15
C SER A 195 15.39 -3.59 15.94
N TRP A 196 15.03 -3.08 14.76
CA TRP A 196 15.33 -3.68 13.46
C TRP A 196 16.82 -4.00 13.31
N HIS A 197 17.71 -3.04 13.61
CA HIS A 197 19.16 -3.25 13.55
C HIS A 197 19.62 -4.44 14.40
N HIS A 198 19.20 -4.51 15.67
CA HIS A 198 19.55 -5.63 16.55
C HIS A 198 18.97 -6.96 16.07
N ALA A 199 17.76 -6.93 15.49
CA ALA A 199 17.12 -8.11 14.96
C ALA A 199 17.95 -8.67 13.79
N LEU A 200 18.11 -7.86 12.73
CA LEU A 200 18.75 -8.23 11.47
C LEU A 200 20.22 -8.61 11.66
N LYS A 201 20.97 -7.85 12.47
CA LYS A 201 22.38 -8.16 12.76
C LYS A 201 22.58 -9.52 13.42
N ASN A 202 21.68 -9.93 14.31
CA ASN A 202 21.79 -11.19 15.03
C ASN A 202 21.17 -12.37 14.26
N THR A 203 20.28 -12.12 13.31
CA THR A 203 19.65 -13.14 12.44
C THR A 203 20.70 -14.02 11.75
N LEU A 204 21.83 -13.48 11.29
CA LEU A 204 22.90 -14.26 10.64
C LEU A 204 23.54 -15.34 11.55
N ARG A 205 23.45 -15.17 12.87
CA ARG A 205 23.99 -16.14 13.85
C ARG A 205 22.96 -17.20 14.26
N GLN A 206 21.75 -17.11 13.72
CA GLN A 206 20.64 -18.02 14.04
C GLN A 206 20.48 -19.13 12.98
N ALA A 207 21.47 -19.27 12.08
CA ALA A 207 21.48 -20.23 10.97
C ALA A 207 20.14 -20.26 10.17
N PRO A 208 19.64 -19.12 9.66
CA PRO A 208 18.45 -19.09 8.83
C PRO A 208 18.75 -19.65 7.43
N ASP A 209 17.72 -20.17 6.77
CA ASP A 209 17.69 -20.41 5.32
C ASP A 209 16.87 -19.32 4.60
N VAL A 210 15.84 -18.81 5.29
CA VAL A 210 14.94 -17.76 4.81
C VAL A 210 14.80 -16.69 5.86
N ILE A 211 14.86 -15.43 5.43
CA ILE A 211 14.69 -14.27 6.30
C ILE A 211 13.57 -13.41 5.70
N LEU A 212 12.48 -13.21 6.44
CA LEU A 212 11.47 -12.22 6.13
C LEU A 212 11.75 -10.94 6.92
N ILE A 213 11.91 -9.84 6.20
CA ILE A 213 11.93 -8.49 6.74
C ILE A 213 10.55 -7.88 6.48
N GLY A 214 9.77 -7.64 7.53
CA GLY A 214 8.36 -7.22 7.44
C GLY A 214 8.14 -6.08 6.45
N GLU A 215 8.78 -4.93 6.67
CA GLU A 215 8.74 -3.79 5.75
C GLU A 215 10.10 -3.11 5.65
N ILE A 216 10.54 -2.80 4.43
CA ILE A 216 11.78 -2.06 4.17
C ILE A 216 11.42 -0.59 3.93
N ARG A 217 11.83 0.28 4.86
CA ARG A 217 11.49 1.71 4.86
C ARG A 217 12.67 2.63 4.58
N ASP A 218 13.89 2.15 4.78
CA ASP A 218 15.12 2.93 4.73
C ASP A 218 16.27 2.15 4.06
N ALA A 219 17.37 2.86 3.83
CA ALA A 219 18.57 2.33 3.20
C ALA A 219 19.23 1.23 4.03
N GLU A 220 19.32 1.41 5.35
CA GLU A 220 19.97 0.45 6.26
C GLU A 220 19.28 -0.92 6.22
N THR A 221 17.95 -0.93 6.27
CA THR A 221 17.16 -2.17 6.19
C THR A 221 17.29 -2.82 4.81
N MET A 222 17.34 -2.02 3.74
CA MET A 222 17.56 -2.53 2.38
C MET A 222 18.96 -3.13 2.20
N GLU A 223 19.99 -2.51 2.78
CA GLU A 223 21.36 -3.07 2.79
C GLU A 223 21.41 -4.43 3.45
N HIS A 224 20.76 -4.59 4.61
CA HIS A 224 20.64 -5.89 5.26
C HIS A 224 19.95 -6.92 4.35
N ALA A 225 18.87 -6.52 3.67
CA ALA A 225 18.15 -7.41 2.76
C ALA A 225 19.03 -7.90 1.60
N ILE A 226 19.78 -6.99 0.98
CA ILE A 226 20.72 -7.31 -0.11
C ILE A 226 21.87 -8.19 0.41
N ALA A 227 22.44 -7.86 1.56
CA ALA A 227 23.53 -8.63 2.17
C ALA A 227 23.08 -10.06 2.53
N PHE A 228 21.85 -10.26 3.01
CA PHE A 228 21.30 -11.60 3.25
C PHE A 228 21.18 -12.41 1.97
N ALA A 229 20.67 -11.77 0.91
CA ALA A 229 20.55 -12.39 -0.41
C ALA A 229 21.92 -12.80 -0.99
N GLU A 230 22.93 -11.95 -0.83
CA GLU A 230 24.31 -12.18 -1.28
C GLU A 230 24.99 -13.31 -0.48
N THR A 231 24.83 -13.31 0.85
CA THR A 231 25.42 -14.31 1.76
C THR A 231 24.74 -15.68 1.71
N GLY A 232 23.84 -15.91 0.75
CA GLY A 232 23.30 -17.23 0.44
C GLY A 232 21.95 -17.55 1.06
N HIS A 233 21.24 -16.55 1.60
CA HIS A 233 19.90 -16.71 2.18
C HIS A 233 18.84 -16.28 1.16
N LEU A 234 17.61 -16.82 1.28
CA LEU A 234 16.46 -16.20 0.62
C LEU A 234 15.92 -15.08 1.52
N CYS A 235 16.11 -13.83 1.10
CA CYS A 235 15.53 -12.68 1.78
C CYS A 235 14.20 -12.30 1.13
N LEU A 236 13.16 -12.23 1.96
CA LEU A 236 11.83 -11.75 1.62
C LEU A 236 11.63 -10.37 2.25
N GLY A 237 10.91 -9.48 1.57
CA GLY A 237 10.48 -8.25 2.22
C GLY A 237 9.34 -7.55 1.52
N THR A 238 8.78 -6.53 2.18
CA THR A 238 7.77 -5.67 1.57
C THR A 238 8.21 -4.23 1.42
N LEU A 239 7.74 -3.57 0.35
CA LEU A 239 7.85 -2.13 0.15
C LEU A 239 6.51 -1.56 -0.27
N HIS A 240 6.29 -0.27 0.00
CA HIS A 240 5.18 0.48 -0.59
C HIS A 240 5.58 1.04 -1.96
N ALA A 241 5.21 0.35 -3.02
CA ALA A 241 5.36 0.84 -4.39
C ALA A 241 4.16 0.34 -5.19
N ASN A 242 3.77 1.03 -6.26
CA ASN A 242 2.57 0.65 -7.00
C ASN A 242 2.86 -0.26 -8.20
N SER A 243 4.12 -0.43 -8.60
CA SER A 243 4.56 -1.31 -9.69
C SER A 243 6.01 -1.75 -9.49
N THR A 244 6.44 -2.73 -10.29
CA THR A 244 7.82 -3.24 -10.29
C THR A 244 8.83 -2.15 -10.66
N ASN A 245 8.56 -1.31 -11.67
CA ASN A 245 9.41 -0.18 -12.04
C ASN A 245 9.54 0.85 -10.91
N GLN A 246 8.41 1.26 -10.30
CA GLN A 246 8.42 2.19 -9.16
C GLN A 246 9.16 1.61 -7.95
N THR A 247 9.19 0.29 -7.81
CA THR A 247 9.95 -0.37 -6.75
C THR A 247 11.44 -0.16 -6.96
N ILE A 248 11.93 -0.38 -8.17
CA ILE A 248 13.36 -0.16 -8.49
C ILE A 248 13.74 1.30 -8.25
N ASP A 249 12.95 2.25 -8.74
CA ASP A 249 13.17 3.68 -8.51
C ASP A 249 13.21 4.02 -7.02
N ARG A 250 12.27 3.46 -6.24
CA ARG A 250 12.21 3.68 -4.79
C ARG A 250 13.44 3.12 -4.07
N ILE A 251 13.91 1.94 -4.45
CA ILE A 251 15.12 1.35 -3.88
C ILE A 251 16.32 2.24 -4.17
N ILE A 252 16.46 2.72 -5.41
CA ILE A 252 17.55 3.63 -5.80
C ILE A 252 17.53 4.90 -4.97
N ASN A 253 16.36 5.48 -4.73
CA ASN A 253 16.20 6.71 -3.97
C ASN A 253 16.50 6.57 -2.46
N PHE A 254 16.68 5.35 -1.93
CA PHE A 254 17.20 5.17 -0.58
C PHE A 254 18.69 5.50 -0.48
N PHE A 255 19.43 5.37 -1.58
CA PHE A 255 20.88 5.48 -1.59
C PHE A 255 21.33 6.78 -2.25
N PRO A 256 22.44 7.37 -1.76
CA PRO A 256 23.03 8.52 -2.41
C PRO A 256 23.64 8.12 -3.76
N GLU A 257 23.78 9.07 -4.68
CA GLU A 257 24.11 8.83 -6.09
C GLU A 257 25.46 8.09 -6.26
N GLU A 258 26.42 8.33 -5.37
CA GLU A 258 27.74 7.72 -5.41
C GLU A 258 27.70 6.19 -5.20
N ARG A 259 26.66 5.69 -4.52
CA ARG A 259 26.47 4.26 -4.24
C ARG A 259 25.57 3.56 -5.25
N ARG A 260 24.98 4.31 -6.20
CA ARG A 260 24.00 3.78 -7.15
C ARG A 260 24.56 2.65 -8.00
N ASN A 261 25.78 2.78 -8.53
CA ASN A 261 26.38 1.75 -9.38
C ASN A 261 26.57 0.42 -8.63
N GLN A 262 27.04 0.50 -7.38
CA GLN A 262 27.17 -0.68 -6.52
C GLN A 262 25.80 -1.31 -6.23
N LEU A 263 24.81 -0.49 -5.88
CA LEU A 263 23.44 -0.96 -5.65
C LEU A 263 22.86 -1.69 -6.87
N LEU A 264 23.03 -1.15 -8.08
CA LEU A 264 22.54 -1.78 -9.31
C LEU A 264 23.25 -3.11 -9.60
N MET A 265 24.56 -3.17 -9.35
CA MET A 265 25.32 -4.41 -9.40
C MET A 265 24.75 -5.45 -8.43
N ASP A 266 24.56 -5.07 -7.17
CA ASP A 266 24.07 -5.99 -6.14
C ASP A 266 22.64 -6.46 -6.41
N LEU A 267 21.75 -5.54 -6.83
CA LEU A 267 20.38 -5.87 -7.21
C LEU A 267 20.33 -6.79 -8.43
N SER A 268 21.11 -6.50 -9.48
CA SER A 268 21.13 -7.35 -10.69
C SER A 268 21.59 -8.78 -10.39
N ALA A 269 22.52 -8.96 -9.45
CA ALA A 269 23.05 -10.26 -9.08
C ALA A 269 22.13 -11.04 -8.11
N ASN A 270 21.50 -10.33 -7.16
CA ASN A 270 20.85 -10.96 -6.01
C ASN A 270 19.32 -10.99 -6.11
N MET A 271 18.69 -10.09 -6.86
CA MET A 271 17.23 -10.10 -7.05
C MET A 271 16.77 -11.39 -7.70
N ARG A 272 15.62 -11.92 -7.26
CA ARG A 272 14.95 -13.08 -7.86
C ARG A 272 13.60 -12.70 -8.44
N ALA A 273 12.80 -11.95 -7.68
CA ALA A 273 11.51 -11.50 -8.13
C ALA A 273 11.06 -10.20 -7.47
N LEU A 274 10.34 -9.37 -8.23
CA LEU A 274 9.51 -8.29 -7.71
C LEU A 274 8.05 -8.64 -8.01
N ILE A 275 7.21 -8.65 -6.98
CA ILE A 275 5.81 -9.05 -7.05
C ILE A 275 4.97 -7.85 -6.62
N SER A 276 4.36 -7.14 -7.56
CA SER A 276 3.50 -5.99 -7.25
C SER A 276 2.03 -6.41 -7.21
N GLN A 277 1.34 -6.02 -6.14
CA GLN A 277 -0.03 -6.45 -5.88
C GLN A 277 -0.97 -5.27 -5.66
N ARG A 278 -2.14 -5.36 -6.30
CA ARG A 278 -3.29 -4.45 -6.12
C ARG A 278 -4.56 -5.27 -5.90
N LEU A 279 -5.47 -4.80 -5.06
CA LEU A 279 -6.80 -5.41 -4.89
C LEU A 279 -7.84 -4.65 -5.69
N VAL A 280 -8.45 -5.33 -6.66
CA VAL A 280 -9.51 -4.78 -7.52
C VAL A 280 -10.88 -5.30 -7.08
N ARG A 281 -11.92 -4.47 -7.19
CA ARG A 281 -13.28 -4.84 -6.76
C ARG A 281 -13.87 -5.88 -7.72
N THR A 282 -14.54 -6.89 -7.19
CA THR A 282 -15.25 -7.86 -8.01
C THR A 282 -16.51 -7.26 -8.62
N GLN A 283 -16.91 -7.72 -9.81
CA GLN A 283 -18.09 -7.22 -10.51
C GLN A 283 -19.40 -7.47 -9.73
N ASP A 284 -19.43 -8.49 -8.87
CA ASP A 284 -20.56 -8.79 -7.99
C ASP A 284 -20.66 -7.85 -6.76
N GLY A 285 -19.65 -6.99 -6.54
CA GLY A 285 -19.58 -6.06 -5.41
C GLY A 285 -19.37 -6.71 -4.04
N LYS A 286 -19.21 -8.04 -3.96
CA LYS A 286 -19.12 -8.78 -2.68
C LYS A 286 -17.70 -8.94 -2.18
N GLY A 287 -16.69 -8.62 -2.99
CA GLY A 287 -15.31 -8.88 -2.62
C GLY A 287 -14.28 -8.14 -3.45
N ARG A 288 -13.04 -8.64 -3.35
CA ARG A 288 -11.88 -8.14 -4.07
C ARG A 288 -11.05 -9.30 -4.59
N LYS A 289 -10.41 -9.11 -5.73
CA LYS A 289 -9.42 -10.05 -6.31
C LYS A 289 -8.06 -9.36 -6.40
N ALA A 290 -6.99 -10.14 -6.25
CA ALA A 290 -5.63 -9.63 -6.40
C ALA A 290 -5.26 -9.61 -7.89
N ALA A 291 -4.95 -8.41 -8.41
CA ALA A 291 -4.20 -8.26 -9.64
C ALA A 291 -2.71 -8.26 -9.27
N ILE A 292 -1.92 -9.11 -9.91
CA ILE A 292 -0.52 -9.36 -9.54
C ILE A 292 0.37 -9.21 -10.76
N GLU A 293 1.31 -8.29 -10.67
CA GLU A 293 2.42 -8.11 -11.60
C GLU A 293 3.67 -8.83 -11.05
N ILE A 294 4.37 -9.57 -11.90
CA ILE A 294 5.50 -10.42 -11.53
C ILE A 294 6.65 -10.16 -12.51
N LEU A 295 7.73 -9.57 -11.99
CA LEU A 295 9.02 -9.48 -12.66
C LEU A 295 9.95 -10.54 -12.08
N LEU A 296 10.53 -11.37 -12.94
CA LEU A 296 11.55 -12.36 -12.55
C LEU A 296 12.92 -11.92 -13.07
N ASN A 297 13.97 -12.16 -12.28
CA ASN A 297 15.32 -11.73 -12.65
C ASN A 297 15.98 -12.73 -13.62
N THR A 298 15.65 -12.65 -14.91
CA THR A 298 16.36 -13.39 -15.97
C THR A 298 17.69 -12.70 -16.32
N PRO A 299 18.62 -13.35 -17.05
CA PRO A 299 19.88 -12.71 -17.44
C PRO A 299 19.71 -11.38 -18.19
N ILE A 300 18.64 -11.24 -19.00
CA ILE A 300 18.32 -10.00 -19.71
C ILE A 300 17.86 -8.93 -18.72
N ILE A 301 16.99 -9.27 -17.77
CA ILE A 301 16.54 -8.34 -16.72
C ILE A 301 17.71 -7.90 -15.85
N ALA A 302 18.60 -8.83 -15.46
CA ALA A 302 19.80 -8.52 -14.69
C ALA A 302 20.70 -7.52 -15.42
N ASP A 303 20.95 -7.72 -16.73
CA ASP A 303 21.72 -6.77 -17.56
C ASP A 303 21.07 -5.39 -17.61
N LYS A 304 19.74 -5.33 -17.79
CA LYS A 304 19.01 -4.05 -17.81
C LYS A 304 19.04 -3.33 -16.46
N ILE A 305 18.96 -4.06 -15.35
CA ILE A 305 19.11 -3.49 -14.01
C ILE A 305 20.52 -2.96 -13.80
N PHE A 306 21.53 -3.74 -14.16
CA PHE A 306 22.94 -3.36 -14.05
C PHE A 306 23.26 -2.06 -14.82
N LYS A 307 22.69 -1.91 -16.01
CA LYS A 307 22.85 -0.70 -16.86
C LYS A 307 21.96 0.47 -16.46
N GLY A 308 20.97 0.26 -15.59
CA GLY A 308 19.98 1.28 -15.23
C GLY A 308 18.92 1.54 -16.31
N GLU A 309 18.71 0.61 -17.24
CA GLU A 309 17.79 0.72 -18.39
C GLU A 309 16.36 0.24 -18.04
N PHE A 310 15.77 0.78 -16.97
CA PHE A 310 14.51 0.25 -16.40
C PHE A 310 13.28 0.39 -17.32
N HIS A 311 13.29 1.37 -18.24
CA HIS A 311 12.20 1.61 -19.17
C HIS A 311 11.95 0.43 -20.12
N GLU A 312 12.96 -0.42 -20.37
CA GLU A 312 12.82 -1.60 -21.22
C GLU A 312 12.21 -2.81 -20.51
N ILE A 313 12.22 -2.84 -19.17
CA ILE A 313 11.82 -4.00 -18.37
C ILE A 313 10.37 -4.39 -18.67
N LYS A 314 9.46 -3.42 -18.78
CA LYS A 314 8.03 -3.69 -19.04
C LYS A 314 7.81 -4.41 -20.37
N GLY A 315 8.49 -3.98 -21.43
CA GLY A 315 8.41 -4.63 -22.74
C GLY A 315 9.01 -6.05 -22.75
N ILE A 316 10.01 -6.32 -21.90
CA ILE A 316 10.55 -7.69 -21.71
C ILE A 316 9.54 -8.56 -20.97
N MET A 317 8.89 -8.03 -19.92
CA MET A 317 7.87 -8.75 -19.16
C MET A 317 6.69 -9.19 -20.03
N GLU A 318 6.23 -8.31 -20.93
CA GLU A 318 5.15 -8.62 -21.88
C GLU A 318 5.47 -9.80 -22.80
N LYS A 319 6.74 -9.93 -23.22
CA LYS A 319 7.21 -10.99 -24.11
C LYS A 319 7.55 -12.28 -23.37
N SER A 320 7.80 -12.23 -22.06
CA SER A 320 8.37 -13.33 -21.26
C SER A 320 7.32 -14.08 -20.42
N ARG A 321 6.06 -14.13 -20.90
CA ARG A 321 4.95 -14.73 -20.15
C ARG A 321 5.10 -16.22 -19.90
N GLU A 322 5.72 -16.94 -20.83
CA GLU A 322 6.00 -18.37 -20.70
C GLU A 322 6.94 -18.69 -19.52
N LEU A 323 7.77 -17.73 -19.12
CA LEU A 323 8.64 -17.83 -17.94
C LEU A 323 7.91 -17.49 -16.63
N GLY A 324 6.61 -17.18 -16.69
CA GLY A 324 5.79 -16.79 -15.54
C GLY A 324 5.81 -15.30 -15.22
N MET A 325 6.47 -14.47 -16.04
CA MET A 325 6.34 -13.01 -15.91
C MET A 325 4.93 -12.54 -16.26
N ARG A 326 4.52 -11.43 -15.65
CA ARG A 326 3.16 -10.89 -15.82
C ARG A 326 3.17 -9.40 -15.57
N THR A 327 2.59 -8.61 -16.47
CA THR A 327 2.31 -7.18 -16.23
C THR A 327 0.95 -6.99 -15.55
N PHE A 328 0.74 -5.84 -14.92
CA PHE A 328 -0.58 -5.51 -14.38
C PHE A 328 -1.68 -5.53 -15.43
N ASP A 329 -1.45 -4.91 -16.58
CA ASP A 329 -2.42 -4.83 -17.67
C ASP A 329 -2.86 -6.24 -18.09
N TRP A 330 -1.91 -7.17 -18.17
CA TRP A 330 -2.24 -8.56 -18.47
C TRP A 330 -2.98 -9.28 -17.33
N SER A 331 -2.59 -9.06 -16.07
CA SER A 331 -3.32 -9.63 -14.92
C SER A 331 -4.77 -9.13 -14.88
N LEU A 332 -5.03 -7.87 -15.21
CA LEU A 332 -6.36 -7.29 -15.27
C LEU A 332 -7.17 -7.84 -16.45
N PHE A 333 -6.52 -8.04 -17.61
CA PHE A 333 -7.12 -8.68 -18.77
C PHE A 333 -7.61 -10.11 -18.45
N GLU A 334 -6.80 -10.91 -17.72
CA GLU A 334 -7.20 -12.26 -17.28
C GLU A 334 -8.39 -12.20 -16.32
N LEU A 335 -8.32 -11.38 -15.27
CA LEU A 335 -9.41 -11.21 -14.31
C LEU A 335 -10.72 -10.74 -14.97
N TYR A 336 -10.62 -9.88 -15.99
CA TYR A 336 -11.76 -9.47 -16.80
C TYR A 336 -12.32 -10.66 -17.59
N ASN A 337 -11.48 -11.40 -18.32
CA ASN A 337 -11.95 -12.54 -19.12
C ASN A 337 -12.57 -13.66 -18.30
N GLU A 338 -12.09 -13.87 -17.08
CA GLU A 338 -12.61 -14.86 -16.15
C GLU A 338 -13.93 -14.44 -15.48
N GLY A 339 -14.40 -13.22 -15.72
CA GLY A 339 -15.67 -12.73 -15.17
C GLY A 339 -15.56 -12.13 -13.77
N TYR A 340 -14.36 -12.02 -13.21
CA TYR A 340 -14.19 -11.53 -11.83
C TYR A 340 -14.40 -10.03 -11.69
N ILE A 341 -13.96 -9.24 -12.68
CA ILE A 341 -14.03 -7.78 -12.64
C ILE A 341 -14.79 -7.21 -13.85
N SER A 342 -15.33 -6.00 -13.68
CA SER A 342 -15.98 -5.26 -14.77
C SER A 342 -14.94 -4.63 -15.70
N TYR A 343 -15.36 -4.27 -16.91
CA TYR A 343 -14.53 -3.54 -17.87
C TYR A 343 -14.02 -2.22 -17.27
N GLU A 344 -14.91 -1.43 -16.65
CA GLU A 344 -14.55 -0.16 -16.01
C GLU A 344 -13.50 -0.33 -14.92
N GLU A 345 -13.65 -1.36 -14.07
CA GLU A 345 -12.70 -1.63 -12.99
C GLU A 345 -11.34 -2.09 -13.54
N ALA A 346 -11.33 -2.87 -14.63
CA ALA A 346 -10.10 -3.26 -15.32
C ALA A 346 -9.36 -2.03 -15.87
N ILE A 347 -10.05 -1.15 -16.61
CA ILE A 347 -9.44 0.05 -17.20
C ILE A 347 -8.97 1.04 -16.12
N ARG A 348 -9.73 1.22 -15.03
CA ARG A 348 -9.38 2.12 -13.93
C ARG A 348 -8.06 1.76 -13.25
N ASN A 349 -7.77 0.46 -13.16
CA ASN A 349 -6.60 -0.06 -12.45
C ASN A 349 -5.42 -0.38 -13.39
N ALA A 350 -5.59 -0.17 -14.70
CA ALA A 350 -4.57 -0.41 -15.71
C ALA A 350 -3.44 0.61 -15.61
N ASP A 351 -2.21 0.15 -15.87
CA ASP A 351 -1.08 1.05 -16.06
C ASP A 351 -1.16 1.72 -17.44
N SER A 352 -1.64 0.99 -18.46
CA SER A 352 -1.91 1.51 -19.80
C SER A 352 -3.37 1.22 -20.20
N ALA A 353 -4.25 2.18 -19.92
CA ALA A 353 -5.67 2.06 -20.26
C ALA A 353 -5.90 1.77 -21.75
N ASN A 354 -5.18 2.46 -22.64
CA ASN A 354 -5.34 2.30 -24.08
C ASN A 354 -4.92 0.90 -24.56
N GLU A 355 -3.81 0.40 -24.04
CA GLU A 355 -3.31 -0.92 -24.41
C GLU A 355 -4.20 -2.04 -23.86
N LEU A 356 -4.71 -1.88 -22.63
CA LEU A 356 -5.67 -2.82 -22.07
C LEU A 356 -6.97 -2.85 -22.89
N ARG A 357 -7.51 -1.70 -23.29
CA ARG A 357 -8.68 -1.64 -24.19
C ARG A 357 -8.43 -2.36 -25.51
N LEU A 358 -7.29 -2.11 -26.14
CA LEU A 358 -6.90 -2.76 -27.38
C LEU A 358 -6.78 -4.29 -27.21
N ASN A 359 -6.12 -4.74 -26.14
CA ASN A 359 -6.02 -6.16 -25.82
C ASN A 359 -7.38 -6.79 -25.54
N ILE A 360 -8.29 -6.10 -24.83
CA ILE A 360 -9.68 -6.55 -24.64
C ILE A 360 -10.36 -6.71 -25.99
N LYS A 361 -10.33 -5.70 -26.86
CA LYS A 361 -10.98 -5.75 -28.17
C LYS A 361 -10.45 -6.86 -29.08
N LEU A 362 -9.13 -7.09 -29.08
CA LEU A 362 -8.49 -8.02 -30.01
C LEU A 362 -8.43 -9.46 -29.49
N LYS A 363 -8.30 -9.65 -28.17
CA LYS A 363 -7.95 -10.95 -27.56
C LYS A 363 -8.99 -11.46 -26.55
N SER A 364 -9.90 -10.61 -26.06
CA SER A 364 -10.88 -11.03 -25.05
C SER A 364 -11.93 -11.96 -25.65
N LYS A 365 -12.29 -13.00 -24.90
CA LYS A 365 -13.47 -13.84 -25.19
C LYS A 365 -14.79 -13.13 -24.84
N ARG A 366 -14.76 -12.20 -23.89
CA ARG A 366 -15.93 -11.40 -23.47
C ARG A 366 -16.18 -10.21 -24.40
N GLY A 367 -15.16 -9.79 -25.15
CA GLY A 367 -15.20 -8.56 -25.94
C GLY A 367 -15.30 -7.31 -25.06
N GLU A 368 -15.42 -6.15 -25.69
CA GLU A 368 -15.84 -4.92 -25.00
C GLU A 368 -17.34 -5.03 -24.67
N PRO A 369 -17.82 -4.55 -23.50
CA PRO A 369 -19.25 -4.47 -23.25
C PRO A 369 -19.90 -3.70 -24.40
N GLY A 370 -20.86 -4.32 -25.09
CA GLY A 370 -21.61 -3.63 -26.13
C GLY A 370 -22.27 -2.41 -25.52
N ASP A 371 -22.07 -1.24 -26.13
CA ASP A 371 -22.78 -0.02 -25.77
C ASP A 371 -24.28 -0.35 -25.70
N ALA A 372 -24.90 -0.14 -24.53
CA ALA A 372 -26.35 -0.08 -24.40
C ALA A 372 -26.91 1.24 -25.00
N SER A 373 -26.30 1.72 -26.08
CA SER A 373 -26.87 2.64 -27.06
C SER A 373 -26.74 1.95 -28.40
N GLY A 374 -27.82 1.31 -28.82
CA GLY A 374 -27.86 0.43 -29.99
C GLY A 374 -27.24 1.09 -31.23
N ILE A 375 -26.20 0.45 -31.75
CA ILE A 375 -25.90 0.46 -33.18
C ILE A 375 -25.62 -1.00 -33.53
N GLU A 376 -26.64 -1.63 -34.10
CA GLU A 376 -26.49 -2.87 -34.85
C GLU A 376 -25.41 -2.73 -35.91
N LEU A 377 -24.71 -3.83 -36.14
CA LEU A 377 -23.63 -4.03 -37.08
C LEU A 377 -24.05 -3.65 -38.53
N SER A 378 -23.86 -2.41 -38.95
CA SER A 378 -23.87 -2.06 -40.38
C SER A 378 -22.45 -2.14 -40.93
N LEU A 379 -22.22 -3.09 -41.84
CA LEU A 379 -21.00 -3.25 -42.64
C LEU A 379 -20.42 -1.88 -43.03
N HIS A 380 -19.21 -1.56 -42.58
CA HIS A 380 -18.50 -0.38 -43.03
C HIS A 380 -18.14 -0.53 -44.51
N VAL A 381 -18.88 0.18 -45.34
CA VAL A 381 -18.43 0.64 -46.65
C VAL A 381 -17.16 1.45 -46.42
N HIS A 382 -16.06 1.06 -47.05
CA HIS A 382 -14.84 1.86 -47.06
C HIS A 382 -15.15 3.23 -47.66
N LYS A 383 -15.13 4.28 -46.84
CA LYS A 383 -15.15 5.68 -47.30
C LYS A 383 -13.96 5.92 -48.23
N THR A 384 -14.20 6.60 -49.35
CA THR A 384 -13.15 6.84 -50.34
C THR A 384 -12.12 7.84 -49.79
N PRO A 385 -10.86 7.85 -50.30
CA PRO A 385 -9.84 8.81 -49.87
C PRO A 385 -10.27 10.28 -49.98
N GLU A 386 -11.15 10.60 -50.94
CA GLU A 386 -11.70 11.95 -51.14
C GLU A 386 -12.66 12.35 -50.01
N GLU A 387 -13.49 11.43 -49.52
CA GLU A 387 -14.44 11.69 -48.40
C GLU A 387 -13.69 11.93 -47.08
N LEU A 388 -12.59 11.22 -46.84
CA LEU A 388 -11.72 11.41 -45.67
C LEU A 388 -11.00 12.76 -45.69
N GLU A 389 -10.61 13.22 -46.88
CA GLU A 389 -9.93 14.51 -47.04
C GLU A 389 -10.91 15.69 -46.88
N GLU A 390 -12.16 15.52 -47.30
CA GLU A 390 -13.22 16.49 -47.09
C GLU A 390 -13.62 16.61 -45.60
N GLU A 391 -13.66 15.49 -44.89
CA GLU A 391 -13.94 15.44 -43.45
C GLU A 391 -12.81 16.08 -42.63
N ARG A 392 -11.55 15.81 -43.01
CA ARG A 392 -10.37 16.45 -42.40
C ARG A 392 -10.31 17.96 -42.66
N LYS A 393 -10.73 18.43 -43.84
CA LYS A 393 -10.87 19.88 -44.13
C LYS A 393 -11.95 20.54 -43.28
N LYS A 394 -13.08 19.85 -43.04
CA LYS A 394 -14.15 20.36 -42.16
C LYS A 394 -13.70 20.44 -40.70
N GLU A 395 -12.97 19.43 -40.21
CA GLU A 395 -12.39 19.47 -38.85
C GLU A 395 -11.35 20.58 -38.68
N LEU A 396 -10.45 20.76 -39.66
CA LEU A 396 -9.47 21.85 -39.64
C LEU A 396 -10.15 23.23 -39.65
N ALA A 397 -11.19 23.41 -40.48
CA ALA A 397 -11.95 24.66 -40.51
C ALA A 397 -12.65 24.94 -39.16
N ALA A 398 -13.24 23.91 -38.54
CA ALA A 398 -13.87 24.04 -37.23
C ALA A 398 -12.86 24.37 -36.12
N GLN A 399 -11.66 23.78 -36.17
CA GLN A 399 -10.57 24.09 -35.22
C GLN A 399 -10.03 25.51 -35.40
N GLU A 400 -9.89 25.98 -36.64
CA GLU A 400 -9.47 27.37 -36.92
C GLU A 400 -10.52 28.38 -36.47
N GLU A 401 -11.81 28.09 -36.65
CA GLU A 401 -12.90 28.95 -36.20
C GLU A 401 -12.96 29.02 -34.67
N HIS A 402 -12.83 27.87 -33.99
CA HIS A 402 -12.75 27.81 -32.54
C HIS A 402 -11.54 28.58 -31.99
N LYS A 403 -10.38 28.47 -32.66
CA LYS A 403 -9.17 29.23 -32.30
C LYS A 403 -9.37 30.74 -32.46
N ARG A 404 -10.01 31.18 -33.55
CA ARG A 404 -10.34 32.62 -33.76
C ARG A 404 -11.31 33.14 -32.69
N GLN A 405 -12.33 32.37 -32.34
CA GLN A 405 -13.28 32.76 -31.29
C GLN A 405 -12.58 32.90 -29.93
N TYR A 406 -11.66 31.98 -29.61
CA TYR A 406 -10.87 32.03 -28.39
C TYR A 406 -9.93 33.25 -28.36
N GLU A 407 -9.22 33.52 -29.44
CA GLU A 407 -8.32 34.69 -29.55
C GLU A 407 -9.09 36.02 -29.48
N ALA A 408 -10.26 36.11 -30.12
CA ALA A 408 -11.13 37.28 -30.05
C ALA A 408 -11.66 37.53 -28.62
N ALA A 409 -12.02 36.47 -27.90
CA ALA A 409 -12.45 36.56 -26.50
C ALA A 409 -11.33 37.05 -25.57
N GLN A 410 -10.09 36.59 -25.78
CA GLN A 410 -8.93 37.05 -25.02
C GLN A 410 -8.62 38.53 -25.27
N LEU A 411 -8.70 38.98 -26.53
CA LEU A 411 -8.47 40.37 -26.89
C LEU A 411 -9.54 41.30 -26.27
N ALA A 412 -10.80 40.89 -26.29
CA ALA A 412 -11.90 41.64 -25.66
C ALA A 412 -11.71 41.77 -24.14
N LYS A 413 -11.24 40.69 -23.48
CA LYS A 413 -10.94 40.71 -22.06
C LYS A 413 -9.80 41.67 -21.71
N GLN A 414 -8.72 41.68 -22.50
CA GLN A 414 -7.62 42.63 -22.31
C GLN A 414 -8.05 44.09 -22.53
N GLN A 415 -8.93 44.35 -23.49
CA GLN A 415 -9.46 45.70 -23.72
C GLN A 415 -10.33 46.18 -22.55
N GLN A 416 -11.18 45.31 -21.99
CA GLN A 416 -11.95 45.62 -20.79
C GLN A 416 -11.07 45.90 -19.57
N GLU A 417 -10.04 45.09 -19.33
CA GLU A 417 -9.10 45.29 -18.23
C GLU A 417 -8.34 46.63 -18.37
N LYS A 418 -7.95 46.99 -19.60
CA LYS A 418 -7.30 48.27 -19.87
C LYS A 418 -8.23 49.46 -19.66
N GLN A 419 -9.49 49.37 -20.08
CA GLN A 419 -10.51 50.40 -19.84
C GLN A 419 -10.81 50.58 -18.34
N GLN A 420 -10.88 49.49 -17.57
CA GLN A 420 -11.06 49.56 -16.12
C GLN A 420 -9.86 50.20 -15.41
N GLN A 421 -8.63 49.94 -15.89
CA GLN A 421 -7.43 50.59 -15.36
C GLN A 421 -7.38 52.09 -15.66
N GLU A 422 -7.80 52.51 -16.85
CA GLU A 422 -7.88 53.93 -17.22
C GLU A 422 -8.94 54.67 -16.40
N LEU A 423 -10.12 54.06 -16.18
CA LEU A 423 -11.16 54.61 -15.31
C LEU A 423 -10.70 54.73 -13.85
N ALA A 424 -9.99 53.73 -13.32
CA ALA A 424 -9.46 53.75 -11.96
C ALA A 424 -8.34 54.79 -11.76
N GLN A 425 -7.63 55.19 -12.81
CA GLN A 425 -6.64 56.26 -12.75
C GLN A 425 -7.26 57.66 -12.80
N ALA A 426 -8.43 57.82 -13.44
CA ALA A 426 -9.16 59.08 -13.52
C ALA A 426 -9.86 59.47 -12.20
N GLU A 427 -10.13 58.52 -11.31
CA GLU A 427 -10.85 58.75 -10.04
C GLU A 427 -9.94 59.01 -8.82
N LYS A 428 -8.62 59.16 -8.98
CA LYS A 428 -7.74 59.52 -7.84
C LYS A 428 -7.96 60.99 -7.42
N PRO A 429 -8.34 61.27 -6.15
CA PRO A 429 -8.52 62.64 -5.68
C PRO A 429 -7.16 63.36 -5.54
N GLN A 430 -7.08 64.60 -6.02
CA GLN A 430 -5.94 65.50 -5.81
C GLN A 430 -5.81 65.84 -4.32
N GLN A 431 -4.64 65.55 -3.72
CA GLN A 431 -4.31 65.99 -2.37
C GLN A 431 -4.14 67.52 -2.32
N PRO A 432 -4.59 68.22 -1.26
CA PRO A 432 -4.34 69.64 -1.12
C PRO A 432 -2.87 69.91 -0.72
N PRO A 433 -2.32 71.09 -1.05
CA PRO A 433 -0.91 71.39 -0.79
C PRO A 433 -0.65 71.62 0.70
N ILE A 434 0.51 71.13 1.16
CA ILE A 434 1.03 71.29 2.52
C ILE A 434 1.51 72.75 2.70
N VAL A 435 0.96 73.46 3.68
CA VAL A 435 1.44 74.77 4.14
C VAL A 435 2.55 74.54 5.18
N LEU A 436 3.76 75.03 4.91
CA LEU A 436 4.89 75.04 5.84
C LEU A 436 4.91 76.38 6.59
N ASP A 437 4.42 76.41 7.83
CA ASP A 437 4.65 77.53 8.73
C ASP A 437 6.03 77.41 9.40
N LYS A 438 6.85 78.42 9.15
CA LYS A 438 8.10 78.69 9.86
C LYS A 438 7.77 79.21 11.25
N ILE A 439 8.33 78.60 12.30
CA ILE A 439 8.48 79.25 13.61
C ILE A 439 9.95 79.24 13.99
N GLU A 440 10.37 80.43 14.40
CA GLU A 440 11.73 80.94 14.54
C GLU A 440 12.47 80.40 15.77
N LEU A 441 13.81 80.41 15.67
CA LEU A 441 14.70 80.41 16.81
C LEU A 441 14.57 81.75 17.57
N SER A 442 14.50 81.68 18.89
CA SER A 442 14.93 82.76 19.79
C SER A 442 15.78 82.16 20.91
N LEU A 443 17.00 82.67 21.02
CA LEU A 443 17.92 82.50 22.14
C LEU A 443 17.39 83.24 23.37
N GLU A 444 17.49 82.61 24.54
CA GLU A 444 18.07 83.16 25.78
C GLU A 444 18.53 82.02 26.69
#